data_AF-A0A842PJB1-F1
#
_entry.id   AF-A0A842PJB1-F1
#
_cell.length_a   1.000
_cell.length_b   1.000
_cell.length_c   1.000
_cell.angle_alpha   90.00
_cell.angle_beta   90.00
_cell.angle_gamma   90.00
#
_symmetry.space_group_name_H-M   'P 1'
#
loop_
_entity.id
_entity.type
_entity.pdbx_description
1 polymer ?
#
loop_
_entity_poly.entity_id
_entity_poly.type
_entity_poly.pdbx_seq_one_letter_code
_entity_poly.pdbx_strand_id
1 'polypeptide(L)'
;MEEATPPWFSAWSIKFAEPVSEPRLVAAMLLQKRKDERWLLLGHPAPVSERHLWSVWLALRERVLAEKMVSVSLDGEFIRLLAGTHQMSVAFKRAGIQNGDEKAWLVRLPEWHDTEEEIILNLDDGTHNSDAYELMSWLEAEYNPERPAPSEDTINRLQIESDLKNSGITIEEMLMMKLSLTDID
;
A
#
# COMPACT_ATOMS: atom_id res chain seq x y z
N MET A 1 -2.73 21.22 19.99
CA MET A 1 -1.49 20.49 19.64
C MET A 1 -1.48 20.42 18.14
N GLU A 2 -0.42 20.89 17.50
CA GLU A 2 -0.21 20.67 16.07
C GLU A 2 -0.06 19.16 15.89
N GLU A 3 -0.92 18.54 15.09
CA GLU A 3 -0.80 17.10 14.80
C GLU A 3 0.54 16.88 14.08
N ALA A 4 1.41 16.07 14.68
CA ALA A 4 2.65 15.67 14.05
C ALA A 4 2.31 14.95 12.73
N THR A 5 2.64 15.57 11.61
CA THR A 5 2.45 14.95 10.29
C THR A 5 3.51 13.86 10.13
N PRO A 6 3.12 12.61 9.83
CA PRO A 6 4.09 11.56 9.61
C PRO A 6 4.99 11.89 8.41
N PRO A 7 6.23 11.36 8.38
CA PRO A 7 7.10 11.52 7.23
C PRO A 7 6.46 10.93 5.97
N TRP A 8 6.93 11.37 4.80
CA TRP A 8 6.49 10.78 3.55
C TRP A 8 6.89 9.30 3.49
N PHE A 9 5.91 8.48 3.11
CA PHE A 9 6.11 7.09 2.77
C PHE A 9 6.66 6.99 1.33
N SER A 10 7.57 6.06 1.08
CA SER A 10 8.11 5.77 -0.25
C SER A 10 7.04 5.10 -1.14
N ALA A 11 6.20 5.94 -1.72
CA ALA A 11 5.09 5.57 -2.60
C ALA A 11 5.03 6.55 -3.78
N TRP A 12 5.21 6.01 -4.98
CA TRP A 12 5.15 6.77 -6.23
C TRP A 12 3.84 6.42 -6.95
N SER A 13 3.02 7.43 -7.23
CA SER A 13 1.91 7.26 -8.17
C SER A 13 2.51 7.11 -9.56
N ILE A 14 2.09 6.06 -10.27
CA ILE A 14 2.53 5.75 -11.62
C ILE A 14 1.32 5.71 -12.54
N LYS A 15 1.49 6.18 -13.76
CA LYS A 15 0.49 6.10 -14.82
C LYS A 15 1.00 5.19 -15.93
N PHE A 16 0.23 4.16 -16.27
CA PHE A 16 0.57 3.26 -17.36
C PHE A 16 0.38 3.95 -18.72
N ALA A 17 1.17 3.55 -19.71
CA ALA A 17 1.00 4.04 -21.08
C ALA A 17 -0.39 3.70 -21.65
N GLU A 18 -0.91 2.51 -21.30
CA GLU A 18 -2.25 2.03 -21.64
C GLU A 18 -2.92 1.41 -20.41
N PRO A 19 -4.26 1.40 -20.31
CA PRO A 19 -4.96 0.74 -19.22
C PRO A 19 -4.54 -0.72 -19.06
N VAL A 20 -4.36 -1.18 -17.82
CA VAL A 20 -3.85 -2.53 -17.55
C VAL A 20 -4.80 -3.59 -18.11
N SER A 21 -4.32 -4.40 -19.05
CA SER A 21 -5.06 -5.56 -19.60
C SER A 21 -4.84 -6.83 -18.78
N GLU A 22 -3.62 -7.07 -18.33
CA GLU A 22 -3.21 -8.28 -17.61
C GLU A 22 -2.53 -7.95 -16.27
N PRO A 23 -3.29 -7.73 -15.19
CA PRO A 23 -2.73 -7.34 -13.89
C PRO A 23 -1.69 -8.31 -13.33
N ARG A 24 -1.88 -9.61 -13.60
CA ARG A 24 -0.95 -10.66 -13.17
C ARG A 24 0.40 -10.56 -13.87
N LEU A 25 0.41 -10.16 -15.14
CA LEU A 25 1.65 -9.98 -15.90
C LEU A 25 2.41 -8.77 -15.39
N VAL A 26 1.71 -7.66 -15.12
CA VAL A 26 2.30 -6.45 -14.52
C VAL A 26 2.91 -6.77 -13.15
N ALA A 27 2.16 -7.47 -12.29
CA ALA A 27 2.67 -7.91 -10.99
C ALA A 27 3.89 -8.84 -11.13
N ALA A 28 3.84 -9.83 -12.04
CA ALA A 28 4.95 -10.73 -12.29
C ALA A 28 6.20 -10.00 -12.81
N MET A 29 6.02 -8.98 -13.65
CA MET A 29 7.11 -8.13 -14.13
C MET A 29 7.80 -7.42 -12.96
N LEU A 30 7.04 -6.82 -12.03
CA LEU A 30 7.62 -6.23 -10.82
C LEU A 30 8.38 -7.28 -10.01
N LEU A 31 7.76 -8.44 -9.72
CA LEU A 31 8.39 -9.49 -8.92
C LEU A 31 9.70 -10.00 -9.53
N GLN A 32 9.79 -10.03 -10.86
CA GLN A 32 11.00 -10.43 -11.57
C GLN A 32 12.09 -9.35 -11.55
N LYS A 33 11.73 -8.07 -11.55
CA LYS A 33 12.64 -6.94 -11.73
C LYS A 33 13.02 -6.24 -10.44
N ARG A 34 12.24 -6.40 -9.37
CA ARG A 34 12.53 -5.81 -8.06
C ARG A 34 13.86 -6.31 -7.49
N LYS A 35 14.58 -5.41 -6.83
CA LYS A 35 15.89 -5.71 -6.21
C LYS A 35 15.77 -6.57 -4.95
N ASP A 36 14.64 -6.45 -4.26
CA ASP A 36 14.33 -7.14 -3.01
C ASP A 36 12.81 -7.35 -2.86
N GLU A 37 12.38 -8.02 -1.79
CA GLU A 37 10.98 -8.35 -1.50
C GLU A 37 10.12 -7.19 -0.98
N ARG A 38 10.69 -6.00 -0.80
CA ARG A 38 10.01 -4.83 -0.21
C ARG A 38 9.32 -3.95 -1.25
N TRP A 39 9.45 -4.28 -2.53
CA TRP A 39 8.73 -3.61 -3.61
C TRP A 39 7.40 -4.29 -3.91
N LEU A 40 6.34 -3.50 -3.99
CA LEU A 40 4.99 -3.94 -4.30
C LEU A 40 4.23 -2.92 -5.14
N LEU A 41 3.13 -3.39 -5.75
CA LEU A 41 2.17 -2.57 -6.47
C LEU A 41 0.82 -2.58 -5.76
N LEU A 42 0.24 -1.39 -5.62
CA LEU A 42 -1.14 -1.20 -5.15
C LEU A 42 -1.99 -0.57 -6.25
N GLY A 43 -3.27 -0.92 -6.30
CA GLY A 43 -4.23 -0.28 -7.19
C GLY A 43 -4.48 1.18 -6.77
N HIS A 44 -4.63 2.07 -7.74
CA HIS A 44 -5.11 3.42 -7.47
C HIS A 44 -6.64 3.40 -7.25
N PRO A 45 -7.23 4.18 -6.33
CA PRO A 45 -6.61 5.05 -5.31
C PRO A 45 -6.67 4.40 -3.90
N ALA A 46 -6.11 3.19 -3.73
CA ALA A 46 -6.25 2.44 -2.46
C ALA A 46 -5.53 3.09 -1.26
N PRO A 47 -4.27 3.54 -1.35
CA PRO A 47 -3.66 4.41 -0.33
C PRO A 47 -4.39 5.75 -0.23
N VAL A 48 -4.65 6.22 0.99
CA VAL A 48 -5.41 7.47 1.23
C VAL A 48 -4.62 8.56 1.96
N SER A 49 -3.48 8.20 2.56
CA SER A 49 -2.59 9.15 3.25
C SER A 49 -1.29 8.48 3.67
N GLU A 50 -0.33 9.31 4.10
CA GLU A 50 0.90 8.85 4.74
C GLU A 50 0.62 8.07 6.03
N ARG A 51 -0.30 8.57 6.86
CA ARG A 51 -0.67 7.93 8.13
C ARG A 51 -1.28 6.54 7.90
N HIS A 52 -2.10 6.39 6.86
CA HIS A 52 -2.64 5.10 6.48
C HIS A 52 -1.52 4.13 6.08
N LEU A 53 -0.61 4.53 5.20
CA LEU A 53 0.50 3.67 4.76
C LEU A 53 1.41 3.27 5.92
N TRP A 54 1.80 4.22 6.78
CA TRP A 54 2.62 3.93 7.96
C TRP A 54 1.92 2.99 8.94
N SER A 55 0.61 3.15 9.14
CA SER A 55 -0.13 2.26 10.03
C SER A 55 -0.18 0.83 9.52
N VAL A 56 -0.38 0.66 8.21
CA VAL A 56 -0.32 -0.66 7.56
C VAL A 56 1.08 -1.25 7.65
N TRP A 57 2.13 -0.44 7.46
CA TRP A 57 3.52 -0.89 7.59
C TRP A 57 3.85 -1.32 9.03
N LEU A 58 3.39 -0.59 10.04
CA LEU A 58 3.54 -0.97 11.45
C LEU A 58 2.86 -2.31 11.72
N ALA A 59 1.62 -2.47 11.27
CA ALA A 59 0.88 -3.73 11.41
C ALA A 59 1.54 -4.90 10.68
N LEU A 60 2.21 -4.65 9.54
CA LEU A 60 3.02 -5.64 8.83
C LEU A 60 4.25 -6.02 9.66
N ARG A 61 5.04 -5.03 10.10
CA ARG A 61 6.27 -5.24 10.89
C ARG A 61 5.99 -6.11 12.11
N GLU A 62 4.97 -5.75 12.90
CA GLU A 62 4.61 -6.50 14.11
C GLU A 62 4.26 -7.97 13.80
N ARG A 63 3.58 -8.23 12.67
CA ARG A 63 3.25 -9.60 12.27
C ARG A 63 4.44 -10.38 11.76
N VAL A 64 5.37 -9.74 11.07
CA VAL A 64 6.63 -10.38 10.66
C VAL A 64 7.39 -10.81 11.91
N LEU A 65 7.58 -9.89 12.86
CA LEU A 65 8.30 -10.15 14.11
C LEU A 65 7.61 -11.19 15.00
N ALA A 66 6.28 -11.23 15.01
CA ALA A 66 5.50 -12.21 15.76
C ALA A 66 5.30 -13.55 15.03
N GLU A 67 5.81 -13.70 13.80
CA GLU A 67 5.55 -14.86 12.92
C GLU A 67 4.04 -15.13 12.68
N LYS A 68 3.24 -14.06 12.57
CA LYS A 68 1.77 -14.09 12.44
C LYS A 68 1.24 -13.65 11.08
N MET A 69 2.09 -13.61 10.06
CA MET A 69 1.62 -13.26 8.71
C MET A 69 0.65 -14.32 8.17
N VAL A 70 -0.40 -13.88 7.48
CA VAL A 70 -1.31 -14.77 6.75
C VAL A 70 -0.77 -15.06 5.35
N SER A 71 -0.20 -14.04 4.70
CA SER A 71 0.52 -14.18 3.43
C SER A 71 1.91 -14.80 3.63
N VAL A 72 2.40 -15.47 2.60
CA VAL A 72 3.78 -16.01 2.54
C VAL A 72 4.84 -14.97 2.15
N SER A 73 4.41 -13.74 1.86
CA SER A 73 5.27 -12.66 1.37
C SER A 73 4.82 -11.30 1.91
N LEU A 74 5.79 -10.39 2.09
CA LEU A 74 5.57 -9.04 2.64
C LEU A 74 4.58 -8.22 1.82
N ASP A 75 4.68 -8.28 0.49
CA ASP A 75 3.80 -7.58 -0.44
C ASP A 75 2.35 -8.04 -0.32
N GLY A 76 2.11 -9.34 -0.29
CA GLY A 76 0.79 -9.92 -0.10
C GLY A 76 0.21 -9.56 1.26
N GLU A 77 1.02 -9.62 2.33
CA GLU A 77 0.55 -9.27 3.67
C GLU A 77 0.20 -7.77 3.77
N PHE A 78 1.02 -6.90 3.17
CA PHE A 78 0.74 -5.47 3.14
C PHE A 78 -0.56 -5.16 2.38
N ILE A 79 -0.76 -5.76 1.20
CA ILE A 79 -2.01 -5.62 0.41
C ILE A 79 -3.21 -6.10 1.23
N ARG A 80 -3.05 -7.20 1.98
CA ARG A 80 -4.08 -7.77 2.84
C ARG A 80 -4.48 -6.84 3.97
N LEU A 81 -3.51 -6.29 4.69
CA LEU A 81 -3.72 -5.34 5.77
C LEU A 81 -4.34 -4.04 5.27
N LEU A 82 -3.83 -3.50 4.15
CA LEU A 82 -4.37 -2.29 3.52
C LEU A 82 -5.83 -2.46 3.08
N ALA A 83 -6.20 -3.66 2.61
CA ALA A 83 -7.57 -3.97 2.24
C ALA A 83 -8.50 -4.23 3.45
N GLY A 84 -7.96 -4.32 4.67
CA GLY A 84 -8.70 -4.60 5.91
C GLY A 84 -9.47 -5.90 5.85
N THR A 85 -8.81 -7.00 5.43
CA THR A 85 -9.45 -8.31 5.29
C THR A 85 -8.51 -9.46 5.64
N HIS A 86 -9.07 -10.61 6.04
CA HIS A 86 -8.32 -11.86 6.23
C HIS A 86 -8.20 -12.70 4.95
N GLN A 87 -8.92 -12.35 3.88
CA GLN A 87 -8.97 -13.16 2.65
C GLN A 87 -8.07 -12.59 1.55
N MET A 88 -7.03 -13.34 1.17
CA MET A 88 -6.06 -12.89 0.15
C MET A 88 -6.71 -12.54 -1.20
N SER A 89 -7.67 -13.33 -1.67
CA SER A 89 -8.37 -13.06 -2.92
C SER A 89 -9.14 -11.74 -2.89
N VAL A 90 -9.78 -11.43 -1.76
CA VAL A 90 -10.49 -10.17 -1.52
C VAL A 90 -9.51 -9.02 -1.43
N ALA A 91 -8.38 -9.22 -0.76
CA ALA A 91 -7.31 -8.23 -0.63
C ALA A 91 -6.76 -7.79 -1.98
N PHE A 92 -6.33 -8.74 -2.83
CA PHE A 92 -5.84 -8.43 -4.17
C PHE A 92 -6.91 -7.75 -5.02
N LYS A 93 -8.18 -8.18 -4.93
CA LYS A 93 -9.28 -7.53 -5.65
C LYS A 93 -9.47 -6.07 -5.22
N ARG A 94 -9.32 -5.75 -3.93
CA ARG A 94 -9.58 -4.42 -3.36
C ARG A 94 -8.38 -3.47 -3.43
N ALA A 95 -7.18 -3.97 -3.19
CA ALA A 95 -5.98 -3.15 -3.00
C ALA A 95 -4.86 -3.42 -4.02
N GLY A 96 -4.90 -4.51 -4.78
CA GLY A 96 -3.93 -4.79 -5.86
C GLY A 96 -4.29 -4.11 -7.19
N ILE A 97 -3.47 -4.25 -8.23
CA ILE A 97 -3.82 -3.75 -9.58
C ILE A 97 -4.96 -4.58 -10.19
N GLN A 98 -5.89 -3.95 -10.89
CA GLN A 98 -7.00 -4.58 -11.62
C GLN A 98 -6.95 -4.31 -13.12
N ASN A 99 -7.72 -5.10 -13.87
CA ASN A 99 -7.91 -4.85 -15.30
C ASN A 99 -8.65 -3.52 -15.47
N GLY A 100 -8.15 -2.68 -16.38
CA GLY A 100 -8.64 -1.33 -16.64
C GLY A 100 -7.99 -0.24 -15.79
N ASP A 101 -7.14 -0.57 -14.81
CA ASP A 101 -6.43 0.45 -14.03
C ASP A 101 -5.50 1.26 -14.95
N GLU A 102 -5.65 2.60 -14.96
CA GLU A 102 -4.75 3.52 -15.66
C GLU A 102 -3.57 3.96 -14.78
N LYS A 103 -3.74 3.84 -13.46
CA LYS A 103 -2.76 4.26 -12.46
C LYS A 103 -2.58 3.18 -11.41
N ALA A 104 -1.40 3.18 -10.80
CA ALA A 104 -1.09 2.35 -9.64
C ALA A 104 -0.19 3.13 -8.68
N TRP A 105 0.10 2.52 -7.53
CA TRP A 105 1.17 2.95 -6.64
C TRP A 105 2.28 1.93 -6.69
N LEU A 106 3.48 2.37 -7.07
CA LEU A 106 4.71 1.64 -6.79
C LEU A 106 5.15 2.00 -5.37
N VAL A 107 5.30 1.00 -4.51
CA VAL A 107 5.62 1.22 -3.10
C VAL A 107 6.87 0.45 -2.73
N ARG A 108 7.73 1.09 -1.92
CA ARG A 108 8.86 0.46 -1.27
C ARG A 108 8.63 0.46 0.25
N LEU A 109 8.57 -0.72 0.85
CA LEU A 109 8.41 -0.86 2.30
C LEU A 109 9.70 -0.50 3.03
N PRO A 110 9.68 0.45 3.99
CA PRO A 110 10.84 0.81 4.80
C PRO A 110 11.43 -0.39 5.53
N GLU A 111 12.76 -0.43 5.61
CA GLU A 111 13.55 -1.38 6.40
C GLU A 111 13.22 -1.31 7.89
N TRP A 112 13.39 -2.44 8.56
CA TRP A 112 13.39 -2.53 10.02
C TRP A 112 14.44 -3.56 10.45
N HIS A 113 14.99 -3.39 11.64
CA HIS A 113 15.88 -4.36 12.27
C HIS A 113 15.18 -5.01 13.47
N ASP A 114 15.35 -6.33 13.63
CA ASP A 114 14.65 -7.14 14.64
C ASP A 114 14.97 -6.75 16.09
N THR A 115 16.03 -5.97 16.31
CA THR A 115 16.53 -5.58 17.63
C THR A 115 16.19 -4.15 18.04
N GLU A 116 15.47 -3.39 17.20
CA GLU A 116 15.12 -2.01 17.52
C GLU A 116 13.92 -1.94 18.46
N GLU A 117 14.18 -1.57 19.72
CA GLU A 117 13.17 -1.27 20.73
C GLU A 117 12.36 0.00 20.40
N GLU A 118 12.94 0.91 19.63
CA GLU A 118 12.32 2.15 19.18
C GLU A 118 11.92 2.05 17.71
N ILE A 119 10.65 2.36 17.42
CA ILE A 119 10.15 2.40 16.04
C ILE A 119 10.58 3.73 15.43
N ILE A 120 11.56 3.66 14.52
CA ILE A 120 11.99 4.82 13.73
C ILE A 120 11.23 4.79 12.39
N LEU A 121 10.41 5.82 12.16
CA LEU A 121 9.81 6.03 10.84
C LEU A 121 10.89 6.58 9.92
N ASN A 122 11.49 5.70 9.10
CA ASN A 122 12.50 6.10 8.13
C ASN A 122 11.90 7.09 7.12
N LEU A 123 12.41 8.32 7.15
CA LEU A 123 12.05 9.35 6.18
C LEU A 123 12.48 8.88 4.78
N ASP A 124 11.60 9.03 3.79
CA ASP A 124 12.00 8.92 2.39
C ASP A 124 12.99 10.05 2.04
N ASP A 125 14.28 9.70 1.98
CA ASP A 125 15.38 10.59 1.63
C ASP A 125 15.70 10.55 0.11
N GLY A 126 14.88 9.83 -0.68
CA GLY A 126 15.03 9.69 -2.11
C GLY A 126 16.10 8.68 -2.55
N THR A 127 16.71 7.92 -1.63
CA THR A 127 17.67 6.85 -1.93
C THR A 127 17.16 5.83 -2.94
N HIS A 128 15.85 5.55 -2.91
CA HIS A 128 15.21 4.57 -3.79
C HIS A 128 14.63 5.15 -5.09
N ASN A 129 14.80 6.45 -5.35
CA ASN A 129 14.22 7.08 -6.55
C ASN A 129 14.76 6.46 -7.85
N SER A 130 16.06 6.18 -7.92
CA SER A 130 16.65 5.56 -9.12
C SER A 130 16.04 4.18 -9.39
N ASP A 131 15.78 3.41 -8.34
CA ASP A 131 15.19 2.08 -8.42
C ASP A 131 13.73 2.17 -8.85
N ALA A 132 13.00 3.14 -8.30
CA ALA A 132 11.63 3.41 -8.68
C ALA A 132 11.52 3.75 -10.18
N TYR A 133 12.39 4.61 -10.71
CA TYR A 133 12.40 4.95 -12.15
C TYR A 133 12.79 3.78 -13.04
N GLU A 134 13.72 2.93 -12.61
CA GLU A 134 14.06 1.70 -13.33
C GLU A 134 12.85 0.75 -13.40
N LEU A 135 12.18 0.54 -12.27
CA LEU A 135 10.98 -0.29 -12.20
C LEU A 135 9.82 0.27 -13.03
N MET A 136 9.60 1.59 -13.00
CA MET A 136 8.61 2.27 -13.85
C MET A 136 8.87 1.98 -15.34
N SER A 137 10.13 2.00 -15.76
CA SER A 137 10.52 1.70 -17.15
C SER A 137 10.16 0.27 -17.55
N TRP A 138 10.40 -0.70 -16.66
CA TRP A 138 10.02 -2.10 -16.89
C TRP A 138 8.50 -2.33 -16.92
N LEU A 139 7.74 -1.49 -16.21
CA LEU A 139 6.28 -1.55 -16.13
C LEU A 139 5.58 -0.75 -17.23
N GLU A 140 6.32 -0.12 -18.15
CA GLU A 140 5.78 0.79 -19.17
C GLU A 140 4.90 1.89 -18.55
N ALA A 141 5.38 2.45 -17.43
CA ALA A 141 4.69 3.46 -16.66
C ALA A 141 5.56 4.71 -16.47
N GLU A 142 4.90 5.85 -16.30
CA GLU A 142 5.54 7.13 -16.01
C GLU A 142 5.18 7.61 -14.61
N TYR A 143 6.08 8.39 -14.01
CA TYR A 143 5.82 9.01 -12.72
C TYR A 143 4.70 10.06 -12.82
N ASN A 144 3.74 9.97 -11.90
CA ASN A 144 2.67 10.92 -11.74
C ASN A 144 2.80 11.58 -10.36
N PRO A 145 2.99 12.90 -10.24
CA PRO A 145 3.33 13.57 -8.98
C PRO A 145 2.11 13.77 -8.06
N GLU A 146 1.42 12.67 -7.75
CA GLU A 146 0.31 12.60 -6.80
C GLU A 146 0.78 11.96 -5.49
N ARG A 147 0.20 12.41 -4.37
CA ARG A 147 0.32 11.77 -3.05
C ARG A 147 -0.97 11.05 -2.68
N PRO A 148 -0.90 10.01 -1.82
CA PRO A 148 -2.09 9.35 -1.31
C PRO A 148 -3.06 10.37 -0.70
N ALA A 149 -4.30 10.35 -1.18
CA ALA A 149 -5.35 11.25 -0.71
C ALA A 149 -6.69 10.51 -0.68
N PRO A 150 -7.57 10.79 0.29
CA PRO A 150 -8.85 10.12 0.35
C PRO A 150 -9.79 10.58 -0.77
N SER A 151 -10.52 9.65 -1.38
CA SER A 151 -11.49 9.94 -2.45
C SER A 151 -12.71 9.02 -2.38
N GLU A 152 -13.82 9.41 -3.00
CA GLU A 152 -14.99 8.52 -3.15
C GLU A 152 -14.63 7.24 -3.93
N ASP A 153 -13.71 7.32 -4.87
CA ASP A 153 -13.20 6.16 -5.60
C ASP A 153 -12.50 5.18 -4.67
N THR A 154 -11.80 5.67 -3.63
CA THR A 154 -11.20 4.79 -2.61
C THR A 154 -12.27 3.99 -1.86
N ILE A 155 -13.39 4.63 -1.51
CA ILE A 155 -14.51 3.97 -0.83
C ILE A 155 -15.03 2.80 -1.68
N ASN A 156 -15.18 3.02 -2.98
CA ASN A 156 -15.65 2.00 -3.92
C ASN A 156 -14.58 0.90 -4.12
N ARG A 157 -13.32 1.31 -4.31
CA ARG A 157 -12.15 0.44 -4.53
C ARG A 157 -11.95 -0.55 -3.38
N LEU A 158 -11.93 -0.03 -2.14
CA LEU A 158 -11.73 -0.81 -0.92
C LEU A 158 -13.02 -1.40 -0.33
N GLN A 159 -14.17 -1.14 -0.96
CA GLN A 159 -15.49 -1.61 -0.51
C GLN A 159 -15.72 -1.28 0.96
N ILE A 160 -15.57 0.00 1.33
CA ILE A 160 -15.87 0.46 2.68
C ILE A 160 -17.39 0.39 2.91
N GLU A 161 -17.79 -0.20 4.03
CA GLU A 161 -19.19 -0.50 4.36
C GLU A 161 -20.03 0.76 4.53
N SER A 162 -21.31 0.69 4.15
CA SER A 162 -22.26 1.81 4.21
C SER A 162 -22.43 2.41 5.60
N ASP A 163 -22.32 1.59 6.63
CA ASP A 163 -22.61 1.99 8.01
C ASP A 163 -21.52 2.93 8.53
N LEU A 164 -20.27 2.71 8.10
CA LEU A 164 -19.16 3.61 8.33
C LEU A 164 -19.31 4.91 7.54
N LYS A 165 -19.80 4.86 6.29
CA LYS A 165 -20.02 6.06 5.45
C LYS A 165 -20.93 7.10 6.11
N ASN A 166 -21.91 6.65 6.90
CA ASN A 166 -22.91 7.52 7.53
C ASN A 166 -22.50 8.02 8.93
N SER A 167 -21.32 7.65 9.42
CA SER A 167 -20.91 7.91 10.82
C SER A 167 -20.24 9.27 11.06
N GLY A 168 -20.04 10.09 10.01
CA GLY A 168 -19.44 11.42 10.11
C GLY A 168 -17.92 11.43 10.32
N ILE A 169 -17.27 10.26 10.33
CA ILE A 169 -15.81 10.12 10.35
C ILE A 169 -15.23 10.20 8.94
N THR A 170 -13.95 10.54 8.83
CA THR A 170 -13.20 10.63 7.58
C THR A 170 -12.90 9.24 6.99
N ILE A 171 -12.63 9.17 5.69
CA ILE A 171 -12.22 7.91 5.01
C ILE A 171 -10.96 7.32 5.65
N GLU A 172 -10.02 8.17 6.04
CA GLU A 172 -8.80 7.75 6.72
C GLU A 172 -9.11 7.05 8.05
N GLU A 173 -9.98 7.65 8.89
CA GLU A 173 -10.43 7.04 10.15
C GLU A 173 -11.16 5.71 9.94
N MET A 174 -12.00 5.59 8.89
CA MET A 174 -12.66 4.33 8.56
C MET A 174 -11.64 3.21 8.26
N LEU A 175 -10.59 3.52 7.50
CA LEU A 175 -9.56 2.55 7.14
C LEU A 175 -8.69 2.17 8.34
N MET A 176 -8.38 3.13 9.21
CA MET A 176 -7.68 2.87 10.47
C MET A 176 -8.48 1.94 11.38
N MET A 177 -9.79 2.16 11.52
CA MET A 177 -10.66 1.28 12.28
C MET A 177 -10.68 -0.14 11.70
N LYS A 178 -10.77 -0.28 10.37
CA LYS A 178 -10.72 -1.59 9.69
C LYS A 178 -9.40 -2.32 9.91
N LEU A 179 -8.27 -1.61 9.85
CA LEU A 179 -6.95 -2.21 10.11
C LEU A 179 -6.92 -2.81 11.53
N SER A 180 -7.34 -2.03 12.53
CA SER A 180 -7.39 -2.49 13.93
C SER A 180 -8.34 -3.67 14.14
N LEU A 181 -9.48 -3.74 13.44
CA LEU A 181 -10.37 -4.92 13.49
C LEU A 181 -9.75 -6.15 12.83
N THR A 182 -8.85 -5.96 11.86
CA THR A 182 -8.08 -7.04 11.21
C THR A 182 -6.88 -7.47 12.09
N ASP A 183 -6.56 -6.72 13.14
CA ASP A 183 -5.48 -7.01 14.11
C ASP A 183 -5.92 -7.90 15.29
N ILE A 184 -7.22 -8.15 15.48
CA ILE A 184 -7.76 -8.73 16.72
C ILE A 184 -7.79 -10.29 16.76
N ASP A 185 -7.37 -11.00 15.72
CA ASP A 185 -7.39 -12.48 15.69
C ASP A 185 -6.00 -13.14 15.88
#